data_AF-M0B793-F1
#
_entry.id   AF-M0B793-F1
#
_cell.length_a   1.000
_cell.length_b   1.000
_cell.length_c   1.000
_cell.angle_alpha   90.00
_cell.angle_beta   90.00
_cell.angle_gamma   90.00
#
_symmetry.space_group_name_H-M   'P 1'
#
loop_
_entity.id
_entity.type
_entity.pdbx_description
1 polymer ?
#
loop_
_entity_poly.entity_id
_entity_poly.type
_entity_poly.pdbx_seq_one_letter_code
_entity_poly.pdbx_strand_id
1 'polypeptide(L)'
;MHEDVPSKVIQNECTKDGRVAHAIVAESDALEDGVPVQTIVDWLSTFAEDWVGVDEYSFYYSGNRSIHLQTQQFVPGDEIDDLRLLAEEFNAMHDAKLDTSIYKENAQFRLVGAEHRKTGFHKVPISPDADRQECIKSAQTPPEQRQWPFELPAPSHHDELPRRFEGEDSLYSPPLAHYRPGFAGISPLPSEIGKQVLRGVYKSSNPGSVESGRNRSGYARPFSPYKKTGEGDARSVIVMEQVDGLRQDRWSQETYVPAKIEYAIGGGDGSFTRSNSRSLVELSPRDFRKWDFEKGDQVVIIGGNSGSSRLLKVEKMTASMVGQALESKDRQKAFEILSNRGFDVGSSGYNSSRFHHEVGDNEESEAAKIKRGIENGTRERSYDNLLTVVCRLLRIDGWDSAYNWCRDIFGPDFDPEETYEYLKGPAEAYSDYSHVDVPASVEDAKRRGKS
;
A
#
# COMPACT_ATOMS: atom_id res chain seq x y z
N MET A 1 19.04 -31.63 26.88
CA MET A 1 17.98 -32.24 26.07
C MET A 1 16.85 -32.58 27.01
N HIS A 2 15.65 -32.08 26.77
CA HIS A 2 14.45 -32.48 27.49
C HIS A 2 13.91 -33.75 26.80
N GLU A 3 14.46 -34.92 27.11
CA GLU A 3 14.10 -36.18 26.43
C GLU A 3 12.67 -36.67 26.74
N ASP A 4 12.00 -36.08 27.73
CA ASP A 4 10.66 -36.49 28.18
C ASP A 4 9.57 -35.39 28.10
N VAL A 5 9.85 -34.24 27.47
CA VAL A 5 8.86 -33.17 27.37
C VAL A 5 8.03 -33.36 26.09
N PRO A 6 6.70 -33.53 26.18
CA PRO A 6 5.84 -33.68 25.00
C PRO A 6 6.01 -32.51 24.03
N SER A 7 6.05 -32.78 22.72
CA SER A 7 6.26 -31.76 21.68
C SER A 7 5.27 -30.58 21.79
N LYS A 8 4.04 -30.87 22.24
CA LYS A 8 3.00 -29.84 22.49
C LYS A 8 3.38 -28.88 23.62
N VAL A 9 4.05 -29.37 24.67
CA VAL A 9 4.52 -28.53 25.79
C VAL A 9 5.65 -27.64 25.31
N ILE A 10 6.62 -28.19 24.56
CA ILE A 10 7.71 -27.42 23.94
C ILE A 10 7.13 -26.33 23.03
N GLN A 11 6.16 -26.67 22.19
CA GLN A 11 5.54 -25.72 21.27
C GLN A 11 4.83 -24.59 22.01
N ASN A 12 4.02 -24.89 23.02
CA ASN A 12 3.31 -23.90 23.83
C ASN A 12 4.26 -22.95 24.58
N GLU A 13 5.36 -23.47 25.12
CA GLU A 13 6.39 -22.64 25.76
C GLU A 13 7.05 -21.71 24.75
N CYS A 14 7.44 -22.22 23.58
CA CYS A 14 7.99 -21.40 22.51
C CYS A 14 7.00 -20.33 22.03
N THR A 15 5.70 -20.63 21.92
CA THR A 15 4.68 -19.66 21.50
C THR A 15 4.57 -18.53 22.51
N LYS A 16 4.48 -18.85 23.81
CA LYS A 16 4.41 -17.84 24.89
C LYS A 16 5.63 -16.92 24.91
N ASP A 17 6.79 -17.46 24.57
CA ASP A 17 8.04 -16.70 24.53
C ASP A 17 8.26 -15.95 23.21
N GLY A 18 7.31 -15.99 22.25
CA GLY A 18 7.45 -15.36 20.93
C GLY A 18 8.53 -15.99 20.06
N ARG A 19 8.84 -17.28 20.27
CA ARG A 19 9.93 -18.01 19.61
C ARG A 19 9.45 -18.92 18.46
N VAL A 20 8.19 -18.79 18.06
CA VAL A 20 7.58 -19.61 17.00
C VAL A 20 7.45 -18.80 15.73
N ALA A 21 7.87 -19.41 14.62
CA ALA A 21 7.55 -18.92 13.30
C ALA A 21 6.59 -19.89 12.61
N HIS A 22 5.71 -19.33 11.81
CA HIS A 22 4.65 -20.04 11.11
C HIS A 22 4.95 -20.04 9.62
N ALA A 23 4.88 -21.22 9.01
CA ALA A 23 5.05 -21.32 7.56
C ALA A 23 3.90 -20.59 6.86
N ILE A 24 4.23 -19.86 5.79
CA ILE A 24 3.19 -19.32 4.91
C ILE A 24 2.68 -20.44 4.04
N VAL A 25 1.39 -20.69 4.18
CA VAL A 25 0.66 -21.72 3.48
C VAL A 25 -0.72 -21.16 3.19
N ALA A 26 -1.33 -21.62 2.11
CA ALA A 26 -2.71 -21.35 1.81
C ALA A 26 -3.41 -22.67 1.46
N GLU A 27 -4.68 -22.78 1.79
CA GLU A 27 -5.49 -23.97 1.52
C GLU A 27 -6.88 -23.55 1.06
N SER A 28 -7.49 -24.34 0.19
CA SER A 28 -8.92 -24.25 -0.09
C SER A 28 -9.50 -25.65 -0.19
N ASP A 29 -10.65 -25.88 0.46
CA ASP A 29 -11.44 -27.11 0.36
C ASP A 29 -12.66 -26.99 -0.58
N ALA A 30 -12.72 -25.90 -1.36
CA ALA A 30 -13.80 -25.63 -2.32
C ALA A 30 -13.93 -26.67 -3.43
N LEU A 31 -12.97 -27.60 -3.56
CA LEU A 31 -13.09 -28.76 -4.43
C LEU A 31 -14.29 -29.65 -4.02
N GLU A 32 -14.66 -29.66 -2.73
CA GLU A 32 -15.87 -30.33 -2.24
C GLU A 32 -17.16 -29.70 -2.78
N ASP A 33 -17.15 -28.38 -3.00
CA ASP A 33 -18.25 -27.62 -3.58
C ASP A 33 -18.30 -27.73 -5.12
N GLY A 34 -17.42 -28.54 -5.73
CA GLY A 34 -17.35 -28.70 -7.18
C GLY A 34 -16.58 -27.61 -7.92
N VAL A 35 -15.86 -26.73 -7.20
CA VAL A 35 -14.99 -25.74 -7.84
C VAL A 35 -13.85 -26.45 -8.59
N PRO A 36 -13.55 -26.07 -9.85
CA PRO A 36 -12.46 -26.65 -10.61
C PRO A 36 -11.10 -26.47 -9.92
N VAL A 37 -10.21 -27.47 -10.04
CA VAL A 37 -8.85 -27.41 -9.48
C VAL A 37 -8.11 -26.17 -9.97
N GLN A 38 -8.23 -25.85 -11.26
CA GLN A 38 -7.59 -24.67 -11.84
C GLN A 38 -8.00 -23.38 -11.14
N THR A 39 -9.30 -23.18 -10.88
CA THR A 39 -9.79 -21.99 -10.18
C THR A 39 -9.20 -21.88 -8.77
N ILE A 40 -9.06 -23.01 -8.07
CA ILE A 40 -8.43 -23.04 -6.75
C ILE A 40 -6.94 -22.73 -6.84
N VAL A 41 -6.22 -23.29 -7.82
CA VAL A 41 -4.81 -22.98 -8.07
C VAL A 41 -4.64 -21.50 -8.39
N ASP A 42 -5.50 -20.91 -9.21
CA ASP A 42 -5.45 -19.49 -9.57
C ASP A 42 -5.66 -18.62 -8.32
N TRP A 43 -6.62 -18.96 -7.46
CA TRP A 43 -6.82 -18.28 -6.18
C TRP A 43 -5.60 -18.36 -5.28
N LEU A 44 -5.03 -19.56 -5.11
CA LEU A 44 -3.87 -19.78 -4.26
C LEU A 44 -2.64 -19.05 -4.79
N SER A 45 -2.40 -19.11 -6.11
CA SER A 45 -1.29 -18.42 -6.78
C SER A 45 -1.44 -16.90 -6.63
N THR A 46 -2.63 -16.36 -6.93
CA THR A 46 -2.92 -14.93 -6.80
C THR A 46 -2.74 -14.47 -5.35
N PHE A 47 -3.24 -15.24 -4.38
CA PHE A 47 -3.05 -14.92 -2.98
C PHE A 47 -1.56 -14.95 -2.59
N ALA A 48 -0.82 -16.00 -2.98
CA ALA A 48 0.60 -16.09 -2.67
C ALA A 48 1.40 -14.97 -3.33
N GLU A 49 1.22 -14.70 -4.62
CA GLU A 49 2.04 -13.77 -5.39
C GLU A 49 1.64 -12.31 -5.18
N ASP A 50 0.34 -12.01 -5.28
CA ASP A 50 -0.14 -10.62 -5.29
C ASP A 50 -0.47 -10.10 -3.89
N TRP A 51 -0.86 -10.99 -2.96
CA TRP A 51 -1.30 -10.59 -1.63
C TRP A 51 -0.25 -10.82 -0.54
N VAL A 52 0.39 -11.98 -0.54
CA VAL A 52 1.41 -12.31 0.47
C VAL A 52 2.81 -11.94 -0.01
N GLY A 53 3.06 -12.10 -1.32
CA GLY A 53 4.32 -11.75 -1.94
C GLY A 53 5.34 -12.85 -2.15
N VAL A 54 4.89 -14.09 -2.22
CA VAL A 54 5.72 -15.27 -2.39
C VAL A 54 5.66 -15.74 -3.84
N ASP A 55 6.83 -15.86 -4.47
CA ASP A 55 7.00 -16.36 -5.83
C ASP A 55 7.62 -17.78 -5.89
N GLU A 56 8.06 -18.31 -4.74
CA GLU A 56 8.55 -19.69 -4.61
C GLU A 56 7.59 -20.53 -3.77
N TYR A 57 6.80 -21.38 -4.44
CA TYR A 57 5.82 -22.24 -3.80
C TYR A 57 5.56 -23.53 -4.58
N SER A 58 4.85 -24.46 -3.97
CA SER A 58 4.44 -25.73 -4.60
C SER A 58 3.02 -26.10 -4.22
N PHE A 59 2.31 -26.72 -5.17
CA PHE A 59 0.94 -27.19 -4.97
C PHE A 59 0.89 -28.64 -4.54
N TYR A 60 -0.06 -28.94 -3.67
CA TYR A 60 -0.31 -30.28 -3.17
C TYR A 60 -1.80 -30.57 -3.09
N TYR A 61 -2.18 -31.75 -3.57
CA TYR A 61 -3.50 -32.29 -3.29
C TYR A 61 -3.49 -33.03 -1.95
N SER A 62 -4.45 -32.75 -1.09
CA SER A 62 -4.50 -33.26 0.29
C SER A 62 -4.80 -34.76 0.42
N GLY A 63 -5.17 -35.40 -0.69
CA GLY A 63 -5.66 -36.77 -0.74
C GLY A 63 -7.18 -36.87 -0.48
N ASN A 64 -7.90 -35.76 -0.40
CA ASN A 64 -9.36 -35.81 -0.26
C ASN A 64 -10.09 -34.68 -0.98
N ARG A 65 -10.06 -33.47 -0.42
CA ARG A 65 -10.95 -32.39 -0.85
C ARG A 65 -10.30 -31.02 -0.91
N SER A 66 -9.00 -30.93 -0.66
CA SER A 66 -8.33 -29.63 -0.59
C SER A 66 -7.06 -29.60 -1.41
N ILE A 67 -6.79 -28.40 -1.93
CA ILE A 67 -5.53 -28.04 -2.57
C ILE A 67 -4.80 -27.12 -1.61
N HIS A 68 -3.51 -27.40 -1.42
CA HIS A 68 -2.63 -26.63 -0.56
C HIS A 68 -1.55 -25.99 -1.41
N LEU A 69 -1.24 -24.74 -1.11
CA LEU A 69 -0.01 -24.09 -1.50
C LEU A 69 0.93 -24.08 -0.30
N GLN A 70 2.16 -24.55 -0.49
CA GLN A 70 3.20 -24.51 0.54
C GLN A 70 4.41 -23.74 0.06
N THR A 71 4.98 -22.95 0.96
CA THR A 71 6.18 -22.15 0.73
C THR A 71 7.30 -22.60 1.68
N GLN A 72 8.54 -22.18 1.42
CA GLN A 72 9.64 -22.30 2.39
C GLN A 72 9.82 -21.05 3.26
N GLN A 73 8.86 -20.12 3.19
CA GLN A 73 8.93 -18.84 3.89
C GLN A 73 8.10 -18.89 5.18
N PHE A 74 8.47 -18.05 6.14
CA PHE A 74 7.86 -18.03 7.47
C PHE A 74 7.56 -16.61 7.95
N VAL A 75 6.53 -16.46 8.77
CA VAL A 75 6.22 -15.25 9.54
C VAL A 75 6.41 -15.48 11.04
N PRO A 76 6.78 -14.45 11.82
CA PRO A 76 6.67 -14.45 13.28
C PRO A 76 5.24 -14.76 13.78
N GLY A 77 5.13 -15.24 15.02
CA GLY A 77 3.85 -15.57 15.63
C GLY A 77 2.86 -14.41 15.79
N ASP A 78 3.35 -13.19 15.99
CA ASP A 78 2.53 -11.97 16.07
C ASP A 78 1.97 -11.51 14.71
N GLU A 79 2.45 -12.09 13.60
CA GLU A 79 2.04 -11.76 12.23
C GLU A 79 1.09 -12.81 11.61
N ILE A 80 0.73 -13.88 12.34
CA ILE A 80 -0.20 -14.91 11.82
C ILE A 80 -1.63 -14.39 11.67
N ASP A 81 -2.06 -13.50 12.56
CA ASP A 81 -3.38 -12.86 12.49
C ASP A 81 -3.47 -11.94 11.27
N ASP A 82 -2.36 -11.31 10.86
CA ASP A 82 -2.32 -10.50 9.64
C ASP A 82 -2.52 -11.37 8.39
N LEU A 83 -1.91 -12.56 8.32
CA LEU A 83 -2.18 -13.52 7.24
C LEU A 83 -3.64 -13.98 7.21
N ARG A 84 -4.27 -14.15 8.38
CA ARG A 84 -5.70 -14.47 8.48
C ARG A 84 -6.56 -13.37 7.88
N LEU A 85 -6.33 -12.13 8.28
CA LEU A 85 -7.07 -10.97 7.79
C LEU A 85 -6.87 -10.78 6.29
N LEU A 86 -5.65 -10.96 5.77
CA LEU A 86 -5.36 -10.92 4.33
C LEU A 86 -6.17 -11.97 3.56
N ALA A 87 -6.27 -13.20 4.06
CA ALA A 87 -7.04 -14.25 3.41
C ALA A 87 -8.56 -14.00 3.49
N GLU A 88 -9.05 -13.43 4.58
CA GLU A 88 -10.45 -13.01 4.73
C GLU A 88 -10.82 -11.92 3.70
N GLU A 89 -9.96 -10.92 3.55
CA GLU A 89 -10.15 -9.84 2.59
C GLU A 89 -10.02 -10.34 1.14
N PHE A 90 -9.07 -11.24 0.86
CA PHE A 90 -8.93 -11.91 -0.43
C PHE A 90 -10.22 -12.62 -0.84
N ASN A 91 -10.78 -13.42 0.08
CA ASN A 91 -12.03 -14.13 -0.14
C ASN A 91 -13.17 -13.16 -0.47
N ALA A 92 -13.28 -12.05 0.25
CA ALA A 92 -14.33 -11.05 0.04
C ALA A 92 -14.22 -10.33 -1.31
N MET A 93 -12.99 -10.02 -1.76
CA MET A 93 -12.77 -9.28 -3.01
C MET A 93 -12.80 -10.15 -4.27
N HIS A 94 -12.37 -11.41 -4.17
CA HIS A 94 -12.22 -12.31 -5.31
C HIS A 94 -13.29 -13.40 -5.40
N ASP A 95 -14.30 -13.38 -4.52
CA ASP A 95 -15.28 -14.45 -4.34
C ASP A 95 -14.58 -15.82 -4.19
N ALA A 96 -13.43 -15.81 -3.51
CA ALA A 96 -12.60 -16.98 -3.29
C ALA A 96 -12.94 -17.67 -1.97
N LYS A 97 -12.49 -18.92 -1.83
CA LYS A 97 -12.77 -19.78 -0.68
C LYS A 97 -11.50 -20.35 -0.06
N LEU A 98 -10.57 -19.49 0.32
CA LEU A 98 -9.40 -19.87 1.11
C LEU A 98 -9.83 -20.23 2.54
N ASP A 99 -9.29 -21.29 3.12
CA ASP A 99 -9.52 -21.68 4.51
C ASP A 99 -8.73 -20.77 5.44
N THR A 100 -9.41 -19.76 6.00
CA THR A 100 -8.80 -18.79 6.93
C THR A 100 -8.55 -19.39 8.31
N SER A 101 -9.17 -20.54 8.63
CA SER A 101 -9.05 -21.18 9.93
C SER A 101 -7.70 -21.86 10.16
N ILE A 102 -6.86 -21.95 9.11
CA ILE A 102 -5.49 -22.46 9.17
C ILE A 102 -4.52 -21.46 9.82
N TYR A 103 -4.85 -20.16 9.82
CA TYR A 103 -4.03 -19.10 10.39
C TYR A 103 -4.31 -18.96 11.89
N LYS A 104 -3.82 -19.94 12.64
CA LYS A 104 -3.90 -19.96 14.11
C LYS A 104 -2.66 -20.58 14.71
N GLU A 105 -2.42 -20.27 15.97
CA GLU A 105 -1.36 -20.90 16.74
C GLU A 105 -1.48 -22.43 16.69
N ASN A 106 -0.34 -23.10 16.49
CA ASN A 106 -0.23 -24.56 16.50
C ASN A 106 -1.06 -25.28 15.44
N ALA A 107 -1.38 -24.61 14.32
CA ALA A 107 -1.99 -25.27 13.16
C ALA A 107 -1.13 -26.46 12.70
N GLN A 108 -1.79 -27.60 12.45
CA GLN A 108 -1.15 -28.82 12.01
C GLN A 108 -1.36 -29.02 10.52
N PHE A 109 -0.26 -29.10 9.77
CA PHE A 109 -0.30 -29.42 8.35
C PHE A 109 0.15 -30.85 8.11
N ARG A 110 -0.58 -31.57 7.27
CA ARG A 110 -0.18 -32.91 6.89
C ARG A 110 1.08 -32.87 6.02
N LEU A 111 2.03 -33.75 6.34
CA LEU A 111 3.26 -33.95 5.59
C LEU A 111 2.99 -34.51 4.20
N VAL A 112 3.82 -34.12 3.24
CA VAL A 112 3.83 -34.67 1.88
C VAL A 112 4.12 -36.18 1.98
N GLY A 113 3.34 -36.99 1.27
CA GLY A 113 3.42 -38.45 1.34
C GLY A 113 2.75 -39.09 2.55
N ALA A 114 2.17 -38.34 3.49
CA ALA A 114 1.37 -38.95 4.54
C ALA A 114 -0.03 -39.35 4.03
N GLU A 115 -0.51 -40.50 4.48
CA GLU A 115 -1.81 -41.06 4.15
C GLU A 115 -2.96 -40.29 4.83
N HIS A 116 -4.01 -40.00 4.07
CA HIS A 116 -5.23 -39.40 4.57
C HIS A 116 -6.07 -40.46 5.27
N ARG A 117 -6.16 -40.39 6.61
CA ARG A 117 -6.89 -41.37 7.45
C ARG A 117 -8.28 -41.80 6.96
N LYS A 118 -9.05 -40.89 6.34
CA LYS A 118 -10.40 -41.21 5.82
C LYS A 118 -10.43 -41.86 4.44
N THR A 119 -9.49 -41.56 3.55
CA THR A 119 -9.57 -41.95 2.13
C THR A 119 -8.49 -42.96 1.74
N GLY A 120 -7.44 -43.10 2.56
CA GLY A 120 -6.25 -43.89 2.23
C GLY A 120 -5.36 -43.28 1.16
N PHE A 121 -5.72 -42.10 0.63
CA PHE A 121 -4.93 -41.41 -0.38
C PHE A 121 -3.85 -40.56 0.27
N HIS A 122 -2.72 -40.44 -0.41
CA HIS A 122 -1.60 -39.69 0.14
C HIS A 122 -1.68 -38.22 -0.27
N LYS A 123 -1.09 -37.35 0.54
CA LYS A 123 -0.81 -35.98 0.11
C LYS A 123 0.29 -36.01 -0.96
N VAL A 124 0.02 -35.47 -2.13
CA VAL A 124 0.91 -35.55 -3.29
C VAL A 124 1.11 -34.19 -3.94
N PRO A 125 2.30 -33.91 -4.50
CA PRO A 125 2.51 -32.72 -5.31
C PRO A 125 1.64 -32.79 -6.57
N ILE A 126 1.19 -31.64 -7.04
CA ILE A 126 0.42 -31.52 -8.29
C ILE A 126 0.99 -30.38 -9.15
N SER A 127 0.80 -30.49 -10.47
CA SER A 127 1.09 -29.41 -11.40
C SER A 127 0.10 -28.25 -11.20
N PRO A 128 0.49 -26.99 -11.48
CA PRO A 128 -0.46 -25.86 -11.55
C PRO A 128 -1.61 -26.09 -12.53
N ASP A 129 -1.37 -26.86 -13.60
CA ASP A 129 -2.37 -27.16 -14.63
C ASP A 129 -3.14 -28.47 -14.35
N ALA A 130 -2.97 -29.06 -13.16
CA ALA A 130 -3.55 -30.36 -12.85
C ALA A 130 -5.07 -30.29 -12.77
N ASP A 131 -5.74 -31.28 -13.34
CA ASP A 131 -7.18 -31.46 -13.18
C ASP A 131 -7.51 -32.38 -11.99
N ARG A 132 -8.81 -32.55 -11.73
CA ARG A 132 -9.28 -33.39 -10.63
C ARG A 132 -8.94 -34.87 -10.81
N GLN A 133 -8.94 -35.38 -12.04
CA GLN A 133 -8.61 -36.79 -12.31
C GLN A 133 -7.11 -37.03 -12.11
N GLU A 134 -6.27 -36.10 -12.52
CA GLU A 134 -4.82 -36.14 -12.32
C GLU A 134 -4.46 -36.08 -10.83
N CYS A 135 -5.11 -35.20 -10.05
CA CYS A 135 -4.96 -35.13 -8.60
C CYS A 135 -5.25 -36.50 -7.95
N ILE A 136 -6.39 -37.12 -8.30
CA ILE A 136 -6.80 -38.42 -7.73
C ILE A 136 -5.86 -39.53 -8.15
N LYS A 137 -5.50 -39.60 -9.43
CA LYS A 137 -4.57 -40.61 -9.97
C LYS A 137 -3.21 -40.52 -9.28
N SER A 138 -2.69 -39.32 -9.08
CA SER A 138 -1.43 -39.09 -8.37
C SER A 138 -1.50 -39.56 -6.92
N ALA A 139 -2.61 -39.29 -6.23
CA ALA A 139 -2.80 -39.67 -4.84
C ALA A 139 -2.97 -41.19 -4.63
N GLN A 140 -3.47 -41.89 -5.66
CA GLN A 140 -3.60 -43.35 -5.71
C GLN A 140 -2.32 -44.08 -6.13
N THR A 141 -1.40 -43.39 -6.81
CA THR A 141 -0.13 -43.99 -7.24
C THR A 141 0.67 -44.42 -6.01
N PRO A 142 1.16 -45.67 -5.90
CA PRO A 142 1.92 -46.12 -4.74
C PRO A 142 3.19 -45.28 -4.50
N PRO A 143 3.63 -45.07 -3.25
CA PRO A 143 4.81 -44.26 -2.93
C PRO A 143 6.07 -44.65 -3.72
N GLU A 144 6.27 -45.94 -3.98
CA GLU A 144 7.39 -46.52 -4.73
C GLU A 144 7.39 -46.21 -6.23
N GLN A 145 6.26 -45.73 -6.77
CA GLN A 145 6.09 -45.36 -8.18
C GLN A 145 6.00 -43.84 -8.38
N ARG A 146 6.12 -43.04 -7.32
CA ARG A 146 6.02 -41.59 -7.39
C ARG A 146 7.37 -40.95 -7.70
N GLN A 147 7.38 -40.04 -8.66
CA GLN A 147 8.45 -39.06 -8.77
C GLN A 147 8.21 -37.97 -7.73
N TRP A 148 8.94 -38.04 -6.63
CA TRP A 148 8.92 -36.98 -5.63
C TRP A 148 9.79 -35.81 -6.12
N PRO A 149 9.37 -34.55 -5.92
CA PRO A 149 10.17 -33.37 -6.26
C PRO A 149 11.44 -33.22 -5.41
N PHE A 150 11.63 -34.11 -4.44
CA PHE A 150 12.82 -34.25 -3.61
C PHE A 150 13.11 -35.74 -3.39
N GLU A 151 14.38 -36.13 -3.29
CA GLU A 151 14.73 -37.46 -2.77
C GLU A 151 14.19 -37.55 -1.33
N LEU A 152 13.19 -38.41 -1.10
CA LEU A 152 12.85 -38.79 0.26
C LEU A 152 14.13 -39.38 0.87
N PRO A 153 14.62 -38.90 2.03
CA PRO A 153 15.72 -39.57 2.70
C PRO A 153 15.28 -41.03 2.88
N ALA A 154 16.05 -41.95 2.30
CA ALA A 154 15.81 -43.37 2.47
C ALA A 154 15.61 -43.63 3.97
N PRO A 155 14.68 -44.52 4.38
CA PRO A 155 14.47 -44.82 5.78
C PRO A 155 15.78 -45.37 6.32
N SER A 156 16.61 -44.48 6.87
CA SER A 156 17.85 -44.86 7.50
C SER A 156 17.41 -45.62 8.73
N HIS A 157 17.66 -46.93 8.71
CA HIS A 157 17.83 -47.67 9.94
C HIS A 157 18.64 -46.79 10.88
N HIS A 158 18.03 -46.42 12.00
CA HIS A 158 18.67 -45.73 13.10
C HIS A 158 19.96 -46.50 13.41
N ASP A 159 21.13 -46.01 13.00
CA ASP A 159 22.40 -46.25 13.70
C ASP A 159 23.66 -45.64 13.05
N GLU A 160 23.64 -45.07 11.84
CA GLU A 160 24.86 -44.48 11.28
C GLU A 160 24.69 -43.01 10.85
N LEU A 161 25.30 -42.11 11.63
CA LEU A 161 25.47 -40.68 11.31
C LEU A 161 26.16 -40.54 9.94
N PRO A 162 25.67 -39.66 9.03
CA PRO A 162 26.21 -39.61 7.68
C PRO A 162 27.62 -38.98 7.66
N ARG A 163 28.53 -39.70 7.00
CA ARG A 163 29.84 -39.20 6.57
C ARG A 163 29.64 -38.01 5.61
N ARG A 164 30.53 -37.03 5.71
CA ARG A 164 30.63 -35.87 4.79
C ARG A 164 30.48 -36.33 3.33
N PHE A 165 29.45 -35.82 2.66
CA PHE A 165 29.37 -35.82 1.20
C PHE A 165 30.05 -34.55 0.70
N GLU A 166 31.17 -34.73 0.00
CA GLU A 166 31.77 -33.71 -0.87
C GLU A 166 31.26 -34.00 -2.28
N GLY A 167 30.47 -33.08 -2.83
CA GLY A 167 29.92 -33.14 -4.18
C GLY A 167 29.12 -31.87 -4.45
N GLU A 168 29.68 -30.98 -5.27
CA GLU A 168 29.00 -29.83 -5.87
C GLU A 168 27.88 -30.33 -6.80
N ASP A 169 26.79 -29.57 -6.93
CA ASP A 169 25.57 -29.84 -7.73
C ASP A 169 24.38 -30.53 -7.04
N SER A 170 24.15 -30.23 -5.75
CA SER A 170 22.81 -30.40 -5.14
C SER A 170 22.17 -29.03 -4.88
N LEU A 171 21.00 -28.78 -5.47
CA LEU A 171 20.11 -27.65 -5.14
C LEU A 171 19.53 -27.74 -3.71
N TYR A 172 19.96 -28.74 -2.93
CA TYR A 172 19.68 -28.84 -1.51
C TYR A 172 20.75 -28.05 -0.73
N SER A 173 20.42 -26.82 -0.32
CA SER A 173 21.12 -26.27 0.85
C SER A 173 20.77 -27.17 2.03
N PRO A 174 21.72 -27.88 2.66
CA PRO A 174 21.42 -28.65 3.85
C PRO A 174 20.76 -27.70 4.87
N PRO A 175 19.80 -28.18 5.69
CA PRO A 175 19.21 -27.34 6.73
C PRO A 175 20.36 -26.72 7.50
N LEU A 176 20.40 -25.38 7.52
CA LEU A 176 21.47 -24.57 8.10
C LEU A 176 22.00 -25.30 9.33
N ALA A 177 23.27 -25.71 9.29
CA ALA A 177 23.90 -26.70 10.16
C ALA A 177 23.91 -26.35 11.67
N HIS A 178 23.14 -25.36 12.09
CA HIS A 178 23.12 -24.75 13.41
C HIS A 178 21.77 -24.84 14.12
N TYR A 179 20.68 -25.31 13.49
CA TYR A 179 19.38 -25.43 14.14
C TYR A 179 19.09 -26.87 14.56
N ARG A 180 19.52 -27.23 15.77
CA ARG A 180 19.05 -28.44 16.43
C ARG A 180 17.84 -28.09 17.30
N PRO A 181 16.73 -28.86 17.23
CA PRO A 181 15.64 -28.73 18.19
C PRO A 181 16.17 -28.78 19.63
N GLY A 182 15.82 -27.80 20.47
CA GLY A 182 16.14 -27.80 21.90
C GLY A 182 17.47 -27.15 22.33
N PHE A 183 18.14 -26.37 21.49
CA PHE A 183 19.32 -25.58 21.91
C PHE A 183 18.90 -24.23 22.52
N ALA A 184 18.76 -24.20 23.85
CA ALA A 184 18.31 -23.03 24.62
C ALA A 184 19.25 -21.80 24.57
N GLY A 185 20.46 -21.95 24.01
CA GLY A 185 21.45 -20.88 23.90
C GLY A 185 21.43 -20.09 22.58
N ILE A 186 20.51 -20.40 21.66
CA ILE A 186 20.36 -19.69 20.39
C ILE A 186 19.33 -18.58 20.58
N SER A 187 19.67 -17.37 20.12
CA SER A 187 18.78 -16.20 20.11
C SER A 187 17.40 -16.56 19.51
N PRO A 188 16.29 -16.03 20.02
CA PRO A 188 14.95 -16.28 19.46
C PRO A 188 14.97 -15.92 17.97
N LEU A 189 14.29 -16.75 17.16
CA LEU A 189 14.14 -16.69 15.70
C LEU A 189 15.20 -15.83 14.98
N PRO A 190 16.12 -16.42 14.20
CA PRO A 190 17.11 -15.69 13.41
C PRO A 190 16.49 -14.43 12.80
N SER A 191 17.18 -13.28 12.92
CA SER A 191 16.66 -11.97 12.48
C SER A 191 16.22 -11.97 11.01
N GLU A 192 16.70 -12.95 10.26
CA GLU A 192 16.41 -13.27 8.87
C GLU A 192 14.97 -13.77 8.68
N ILE A 193 14.40 -14.51 9.64
CA ILE A 193 13.01 -14.97 9.58
C ILE A 193 12.04 -13.79 9.76
N GLY A 194 12.30 -12.89 10.71
CA GLY A 194 11.51 -11.66 10.90
C GLY A 194 11.68 -10.61 9.78
N LYS A 195 12.47 -10.90 8.74
CA LYS A 195 12.64 -10.06 7.55
C LYS A 195 11.99 -10.65 6.30
N GLN A 196 11.53 -11.90 6.35
CA GLN A 196 11.26 -12.65 5.12
C GLN A 196 9.89 -12.36 4.52
N VAL A 197 8.81 -12.14 5.29
CA VAL A 197 7.47 -12.01 4.67
C VAL A 197 6.66 -10.96 5.41
N LEU A 198 5.79 -10.25 4.68
CA LEU A 198 4.94 -9.09 5.05
C LEU A 198 5.52 -7.70 4.81
N ARG A 199 6.69 -7.57 4.17
CA ARG A 199 7.23 -6.25 3.75
C ARG A 199 7.40 -6.06 2.25
N GLY A 200 6.87 -6.97 1.44
CA GLY A 200 6.89 -6.92 -0.02
C GLY A 200 5.78 -6.01 -0.55
N VAL A 201 6.15 -5.08 -1.42
CA VAL A 201 5.24 -4.17 -2.14
C VAL A 201 5.03 -4.79 -3.52
N TYR A 202 3.78 -5.06 -3.92
CA TYR A 202 3.48 -5.79 -5.17
C TYR A 202 2.78 -4.94 -6.26
N LYS A 203 2.91 -5.46 -7.48
CA LYS A 203 2.80 -4.79 -8.78
C LYS A 203 1.33 -4.55 -9.17
N SER A 204 1.02 -3.39 -9.75
CA SER A 204 -0.29 -3.09 -10.32
C SER A 204 -0.32 -3.36 -11.83
N SER A 205 -1.43 -3.94 -12.29
CA SER A 205 -1.76 -4.28 -13.66
C SER A 205 -2.65 -3.21 -14.30
N ASN A 206 -2.11 -2.03 -14.66
CA ASN A 206 -2.60 -1.26 -15.81
C ASN A 206 -1.65 -0.12 -16.25
N PRO A 207 -1.64 0.24 -17.56
CA PRO A 207 -0.61 1.04 -18.21
C PRO A 207 -0.93 2.54 -18.11
N GLY A 208 -0.34 3.21 -17.14
CA GLY A 208 -0.37 4.67 -16.98
C GLY A 208 0.79 5.15 -16.10
N SER A 209 1.97 4.57 -16.35
CA SER A 209 3.30 4.89 -15.78
C SER A 209 3.34 5.38 -14.33
N VAL A 210 2.97 4.50 -13.40
CA VAL A 210 3.53 4.46 -12.04
C VAL A 210 4.60 3.36 -12.06
N GLU A 211 5.87 3.72 -11.86
CA GLU A 211 6.96 2.74 -11.88
C GLU A 211 6.84 1.78 -10.69
N SER A 212 6.58 0.51 -11.00
CA SER A 212 6.63 -0.61 -10.06
C SER A 212 8.09 -0.96 -9.73
N GLY A 213 8.59 -0.44 -8.61
CA GLY A 213 9.95 -0.75 -8.15
C GLY A 213 10.00 -1.95 -7.20
N ARG A 214 10.45 -3.11 -7.69
CA ARG A 214 11.12 -4.15 -6.88
C ARG A 214 12.35 -3.50 -6.23
N ASN A 215 12.26 -3.08 -4.97
CA ASN A 215 13.36 -2.88 -4.01
C ASN A 215 12.95 -1.87 -2.93
N ARG A 216 12.60 -2.37 -1.74
CA ARG A 216 12.82 -1.64 -0.49
C ARG A 216 14.27 -1.76 0.00
N SER A 217 15.11 -2.57 -0.65
CA SER A 217 16.56 -2.62 -0.39
C SER A 217 17.20 -1.27 -0.78
N GLY A 218 17.24 -0.33 0.16
CA GLY A 218 17.80 1.00 -0.04
C GLY A 218 16.96 2.16 0.52
N TYR A 219 15.73 1.91 0.97
CA TYR A 219 14.88 2.93 1.60
C TYR A 219 14.72 2.67 3.10
N ALA A 220 14.89 3.71 3.92
CA ALA A 220 14.57 3.68 5.35
C ALA A 220 13.05 3.51 5.58
N ARG A 221 12.64 3.17 6.81
CA ARG A 221 11.21 3.05 7.21
C ARG A 221 10.39 4.26 6.70
N PRO A 222 9.13 4.16 6.28
CA PRO A 222 8.37 5.32 5.82
C PRO A 222 8.35 6.47 6.84
N PHE A 223 8.38 7.71 6.34
CA PHE A 223 8.27 8.93 7.13
C PHE A 223 6.90 9.55 6.88
N SER A 224 6.10 9.76 7.93
CA SER A 224 4.78 10.38 7.80
C SER A 224 4.83 11.83 8.28
N PRO A 225 4.43 12.81 7.45
CA PRO A 225 4.29 14.22 7.85
C PRO A 225 3.23 14.44 8.95
N TYR A 226 2.32 13.48 9.15
CA TYR A 226 1.12 13.66 9.98
C TYR A 226 1.24 13.00 11.36
N LYS A 227 2.17 12.06 11.53
CA LYS A 227 2.29 11.27 12.77
C LYS A 227 2.89 12.10 13.91
N LYS A 228 2.31 11.95 15.11
CA LYS A 228 2.76 12.54 16.39
C LYS A 228 2.75 14.07 16.46
N THR A 229 1.96 14.77 15.66
CA THR A 229 1.89 16.24 15.66
C THR A 229 1.20 16.86 16.89
N GLY A 230 0.71 16.06 17.85
CA GLY A 230 0.17 16.54 19.14
C GLY A 230 -1.10 17.42 19.04
N GLU A 231 -1.59 17.90 20.18
CA GLU A 231 -2.58 19.00 20.24
C GLU A 231 -1.84 20.35 20.13
N GLY A 232 -2.23 21.19 19.17
CA GLY A 232 -1.65 22.53 18.93
C GLY A 232 -1.06 22.73 17.52
N ASP A 233 -0.45 23.90 17.27
CA ASP A 233 0.12 24.35 15.97
C ASP A 233 1.43 23.65 15.57
N ALA A 234 1.66 22.46 16.09
CA ALA A 234 2.95 21.80 16.03
C ALA A 234 3.12 21.02 14.71
N ARG A 235 3.65 21.72 13.71
CA ARG A 235 3.77 21.26 12.32
C ARG A 235 5.05 20.49 12.04
N SER A 236 4.97 19.48 11.18
CA SER A 236 6.15 18.81 10.64
C SER A 236 6.71 19.60 9.46
N VAL A 237 8.02 19.48 9.24
CA VAL A 237 8.68 20.05 8.06
C VAL A 237 9.62 19.01 7.48
N ILE A 238 9.49 18.72 6.20
CA ILE A 238 10.31 17.77 5.46
C ILE A 238 10.90 18.52 4.26
N VAL A 239 12.21 18.40 4.06
CA VAL A 239 12.91 18.83 2.85
C VAL A 239 13.39 17.58 2.13
N MET A 240 12.98 17.41 0.89
CA MET A 240 13.28 16.21 0.12
C MET A 240 13.43 16.46 -1.37
N GLU A 241 14.19 15.59 -2.03
CA GLU A 241 14.18 15.42 -3.48
C GLU A 241 13.30 14.23 -3.83
N GLN A 242 12.33 14.39 -4.74
CA GLN A 242 11.58 13.25 -5.27
C GLN A 242 12.51 12.42 -6.17
N VAL A 243 12.70 11.14 -5.84
CA VAL A 243 13.65 10.30 -6.58
C VAL A 243 12.97 9.38 -7.60
N ASP A 244 11.65 9.24 -7.51
CA ASP A 244 10.85 8.30 -8.31
C ASP A 244 9.37 8.72 -8.31
N GLY A 245 8.53 8.04 -9.09
CA GLY A 245 7.09 8.27 -9.14
C GLY A 245 6.36 7.91 -7.84
N LEU A 246 5.13 8.44 -7.68
CA LEU A 246 4.24 8.11 -6.56
C LEU A 246 4.00 6.60 -6.47
N ARG A 247 3.79 6.10 -5.26
CA ARG A 247 3.50 4.70 -4.98
C ARG A 247 2.27 4.62 -4.09
N GLN A 248 1.23 3.91 -4.48
CA GLN A 248 0.08 3.67 -3.61
C GLN A 248 0.15 2.27 -3.01
N ASP A 249 -0.01 2.19 -1.70
CA ASP A 249 -0.28 0.97 -0.97
C ASP A 249 -1.68 0.49 -1.31
N ARG A 250 -1.78 -0.74 -1.80
CA ARG A 250 -3.04 -1.23 -2.38
C ARG A 250 -4.08 -1.57 -1.32
N TRP A 251 -3.63 -1.98 -0.13
CA TRP A 251 -4.49 -2.46 0.97
C TRP A 251 -4.94 -1.32 1.87
N SER A 252 -3.99 -0.52 2.36
CA SER A 252 -4.32 0.64 3.18
C SER A 252 -4.84 1.83 2.36
N GLN A 253 -4.70 1.78 1.03
CA GLN A 253 -4.88 2.93 0.12
C GLN A 253 -3.93 4.10 0.44
N GLU A 254 -2.97 3.92 1.36
CA GLU A 254 -1.98 4.94 1.73
C GLU A 254 -1.09 5.22 0.55
N THR A 255 -0.77 6.49 0.31
CA THR A 255 0.10 6.85 -0.80
C THR A 255 1.48 7.25 -0.28
N TYR A 256 2.52 6.97 -1.04
CA TYR A 256 3.91 7.23 -0.69
C TYR A 256 4.64 7.91 -1.85
N VAL A 257 5.59 8.76 -1.50
CA VAL A 257 6.56 9.36 -2.43
C VAL A 257 7.94 8.79 -2.11
N PRO A 258 8.60 8.11 -3.05
CA PRO A 258 10.01 7.79 -2.91
C PRO A 258 10.85 9.06 -2.96
N ALA A 259 11.63 9.28 -1.92
CA ALA A 259 12.31 10.54 -1.69
C ALA A 259 13.74 10.33 -1.17
N LYS A 260 14.63 11.27 -1.49
CA LYS A 260 15.84 11.51 -0.71
C LYS A 260 15.55 12.67 0.24
N ILE A 261 15.32 12.35 1.51
CA ILE A 261 15.11 13.33 2.57
C ILE A 261 16.46 13.95 2.93
N GLU A 262 16.61 15.25 2.68
CA GLU A 262 17.76 16.01 3.15
C GLU A 262 17.66 16.19 4.66
N TYR A 263 16.52 16.69 5.14
CA TYR A 263 16.21 16.77 6.55
C TYR A 263 14.69 16.80 6.79
N ALA A 264 14.24 16.20 7.88
CA ALA A 264 12.85 16.17 8.31
C ALA A 264 12.75 16.26 9.83
N ILE A 265 11.80 17.07 10.29
CA ILE A 265 11.37 17.13 11.69
C ILE A 265 9.87 16.87 11.72
N GLY A 266 9.49 15.69 12.20
CA GLY A 266 8.14 15.28 12.54
C GLY A 266 7.92 15.28 14.04
N GLY A 267 6.66 15.07 14.44
CA GLY A 267 6.24 15.23 15.82
C GLY A 267 6.13 16.70 16.22
N GLY A 268 5.06 17.07 16.92
CA GLY A 268 4.85 18.45 17.35
C GLY A 268 6.01 18.99 18.18
N ASP A 269 6.59 18.10 18.98
CA ASP A 269 7.75 18.28 19.86
C ASP A 269 9.13 18.09 19.18
N GLY A 270 9.16 17.75 17.88
CA GLY A 270 10.41 17.48 17.15
C GLY A 270 11.11 16.18 17.55
N SER A 271 10.43 15.27 18.24
CA SER A 271 10.97 13.97 18.68
C SER A 271 11.28 13.01 17.55
N PHE A 272 10.76 13.26 16.34
CA PHE A 272 10.92 12.38 15.19
C PHE A 272 11.70 13.09 14.09
N THR A 273 13.02 12.90 14.05
CA THR A 273 13.88 13.52 13.02
C THR A 273 14.43 12.49 12.04
N ARG A 274 14.72 12.95 10.83
CA ARG A 274 15.41 12.15 9.81
C ARG A 274 16.26 13.04 8.94
N SER A 275 17.46 12.61 8.62
CA SER A 275 18.40 13.37 7.79
C SER A 275 19.12 12.46 6.82
N ASN A 276 19.49 13.03 5.67
CA ASN A 276 20.28 12.42 4.60
C ASN A 276 19.96 10.94 4.34
N SER A 277 18.69 10.64 4.05
CA SER A 277 18.23 9.27 3.88
C SER A 277 17.32 9.14 2.66
N ARG A 278 17.47 8.03 1.93
CA ARG A 278 16.44 7.62 0.98
C ARG A 278 15.33 6.96 1.77
N SER A 279 14.10 7.43 1.63
CA SER A 279 12.94 6.94 2.38
C SER A 279 11.69 7.02 1.51
N LEU A 280 10.63 6.33 1.94
CA LEU A 280 9.28 6.62 1.48
C LEU A 280 8.70 7.74 2.37
N VAL A 281 7.98 8.69 1.79
CA VAL A 281 7.21 9.73 2.50
C VAL A 281 5.73 9.47 2.30
N GLU A 282 5.00 9.28 3.39
CA GLU A 282 3.56 9.02 3.37
C GLU A 282 2.78 10.28 3.02
N LEU A 283 1.79 10.14 2.14
CA LEU A 283 0.84 11.17 1.75
C LEU A 283 -0.56 10.77 2.20
N SER A 284 -1.28 11.73 2.73
CA SER A 284 -2.72 11.60 2.91
C SER A 284 -3.43 11.56 1.55
N PRO A 285 -4.68 11.06 1.49
CA PRO A 285 -5.48 11.13 0.26
C PRO A 285 -5.70 12.56 -0.27
N ARG A 286 -5.60 13.58 0.60
CA ARG A 286 -5.71 14.99 0.20
C ARG A 286 -4.44 15.47 -0.48
N ASP A 287 -3.28 15.11 0.05
CA ASP A 287 -1.99 15.54 -0.49
C ASP A 287 -1.60 14.74 -1.74
N PHE A 288 -2.02 13.48 -1.82
CA PHE A 288 -1.90 12.67 -3.04
C PHE A 288 -2.56 13.35 -4.25
N ARG A 289 -3.80 13.84 -4.10
CA ARG A 289 -4.54 14.52 -5.17
C ARG A 289 -3.93 15.86 -5.61
N LYS A 290 -3.08 16.46 -4.77
CA LYS A 290 -2.37 17.71 -5.08
C LYS A 290 -0.97 17.47 -5.64
N TRP A 291 -0.51 16.21 -5.67
CA TRP A 291 0.87 15.92 -5.99
C TRP A 291 1.11 16.05 -7.49
N ASP A 292 1.83 17.10 -7.89
CA ASP A 292 2.16 17.43 -9.28
C ASP A 292 3.68 17.51 -9.52
N PHE A 293 4.48 16.99 -8.59
CA PHE A 293 5.95 17.03 -8.66
C PHE A 293 6.53 15.84 -9.42
N GLU A 294 7.64 16.09 -10.11
CA GLU A 294 8.35 15.12 -10.92
C GLU A 294 9.65 14.64 -10.25
N LYS A 295 10.21 13.54 -10.77
CA LYS A 295 11.51 13.05 -10.36
C LYS A 295 12.59 14.13 -10.54
N GLY A 296 13.32 14.40 -9.47
CA GLY A 296 14.36 15.44 -9.38
C GLY A 296 13.89 16.74 -8.75
N ASP A 297 12.57 16.94 -8.59
CA ASP A 297 12.03 18.12 -7.93
C ASP A 297 12.41 18.15 -6.44
N GLN A 298 12.76 19.35 -5.97
CA GLN A 298 13.00 19.61 -4.57
C GLN A 298 11.70 20.09 -3.95
N VAL A 299 11.20 19.34 -2.97
CA VAL A 299 9.89 19.56 -2.36
C VAL A 299 10.07 19.79 -0.87
N VAL A 300 9.45 20.85 -0.36
CA VAL A 300 9.25 21.08 1.07
C VAL A 300 7.82 20.75 1.43
N ILE A 301 7.63 19.83 2.38
CA ILE A 301 6.32 19.43 2.89
C ILE A 301 6.17 19.99 4.29
N ILE A 302 5.15 20.83 4.49
CA ILE A 302 4.76 21.34 5.81
C ILE A 302 3.48 20.60 6.22
N GLY A 303 3.64 19.58 7.07
CA GLY A 303 2.56 18.70 7.50
C GLY A 303 1.99 19.08 8.88
N GLY A 304 0.83 18.51 9.21
CA GLY A 304 0.15 18.71 10.49
C GLY A 304 -0.95 17.68 10.72
N ASN A 305 -1.65 17.78 11.85
CA ASN A 305 -2.67 16.79 12.25
C ASN A 305 -3.90 16.75 11.33
N SER A 306 -4.10 17.77 10.49
CA SER A 306 -5.26 17.87 9.57
C SER A 306 -5.21 16.90 8.39
N GLY A 307 -4.10 16.17 8.21
CA GLY A 307 -3.88 15.31 7.05
C GLY A 307 -3.86 16.09 5.73
N SER A 308 -3.54 17.39 5.76
CA SER A 308 -3.43 18.23 4.57
C SER A 308 -2.21 19.14 4.73
N SER A 309 -1.18 18.88 3.93
CA SER A 309 0.08 19.59 3.95
C SER A 309 0.11 20.75 2.97
N ARG A 310 1.09 21.63 3.17
CA ARG A 310 1.58 22.54 2.13
C ARG A 310 2.71 21.84 1.38
N LEU A 311 2.61 21.77 0.06
CA LEU A 311 3.57 21.08 -0.79
C LEU A 311 4.24 22.12 -1.68
N LEU A 312 5.50 22.43 -1.39
CA LEU A 312 6.21 23.55 -2.01
C LEU A 312 7.33 23.02 -2.90
N LYS A 313 7.23 23.19 -4.23
CA LYS A 313 8.38 23.04 -5.12
C LYS A 313 9.33 24.20 -4.90
N VAL A 314 10.55 23.90 -4.47
CA VAL A 314 11.56 24.91 -4.17
C VAL A 314 12.77 24.74 -5.08
N GLU A 315 13.58 25.78 -5.21
CA GLU A 315 14.90 25.63 -5.82
C GLU A 315 15.84 24.86 -4.88
N LYS A 316 16.82 24.16 -5.45
CA LYS A 316 17.83 23.40 -4.70
C LYS A 316 18.57 24.22 -3.65
N MET A 317 18.85 25.49 -3.93
CA MET A 317 19.48 26.40 -2.96
C MET A 317 18.56 26.66 -1.76
N THR A 318 17.26 26.88 -2.02
CA THR A 318 16.26 27.07 -0.97
C THR A 318 16.08 25.79 -0.15
N ALA A 319 15.98 24.62 -0.78
CA ALA A 319 15.95 23.33 -0.09
C ALA A 319 17.13 23.16 0.86
N SER A 320 18.35 23.42 0.39
CA SER A 320 19.57 23.32 1.21
C SER A 320 19.56 24.28 2.42
N MET A 321 19.13 25.53 2.24
CA MET A 321 19.02 26.50 3.34
C MET A 321 17.99 26.07 4.39
N VAL A 322 16.84 25.55 3.95
CA VAL A 322 15.80 25.02 4.85
C VAL A 322 16.32 23.77 5.56
N GLY A 323 16.99 22.87 4.86
CA GLY A 323 17.61 21.67 5.44
C GLY A 323 18.60 21.99 6.56
N GLN A 324 19.48 22.97 6.35
CA GLN A 324 20.43 23.45 7.38
C GLN A 324 19.73 24.06 8.60
N ALA A 325 18.65 24.81 8.40
CA ALA A 325 17.86 25.35 9.50
C ALA A 325 17.24 24.23 10.34
N LEU A 326 16.70 23.20 9.68
CA LEU A 326 16.14 22.03 10.37
C LEU A 326 17.22 21.17 11.05
N GLU A 327 18.43 21.07 10.49
CA GLU A 327 19.57 20.41 11.15
C GLU A 327 19.93 21.07 12.49
N SER A 328 19.79 22.39 12.56
CA SER A 328 19.92 23.16 13.81
C SER A 328 18.70 23.05 14.73
N LYS A 329 17.73 22.20 14.39
CA LYS A 329 16.41 22.05 15.03
C LYS A 329 15.59 23.35 15.07
N ASP A 330 15.88 24.29 14.17
CA ASP A 330 15.23 25.59 14.12
C ASP A 330 14.15 25.60 13.03
N ARG A 331 12.97 25.09 13.42
CA ARG A 331 11.79 25.05 12.55
C ARG A 331 11.29 26.45 12.18
N GLN A 332 11.46 27.43 13.07
CA GLN A 332 11.00 28.80 12.83
C GLN A 332 11.84 29.47 11.75
N LYS A 333 13.16 29.29 11.80
CA LYS A 333 14.07 29.77 10.75
C LYS A 333 13.80 29.10 9.40
N ALA A 334 13.42 27.83 9.37
CA ALA A 334 12.96 27.17 8.14
C ALA A 334 11.74 27.88 7.54
N PHE A 335 10.76 28.28 8.37
CA PHE A 335 9.60 29.05 7.90
C PHE A 335 9.97 30.48 7.48
N GLU A 336 10.87 31.15 8.18
CA GLU A 336 11.37 32.48 7.78
C GLU A 336 12.07 32.44 6.42
N ILE A 337 12.90 31.43 6.16
CA ILE A 337 13.58 31.25 4.88
C ILE A 337 12.57 31.10 3.75
N LEU A 338 11.57 30.24 3.92
CA LEU A 338 10.51 30.01 2.93
C LEU A 338 9.67 31.28 2.71
N SER A 339 9.24 31.95 3.79
CA SER A 339 8.46 33.19 3.73
C SER A 339 9.22 34.32 3.03
N ASN A 340 10.50 34.53 3.37
CA ASN A 340 11.37 35.52 2.73
C ASN A 340 11.60 35.24 1.24
N ARG A 341 11.45 33.98 0.83
CA ARG A 341 11.50 33.56 -0.58
C ARG A 341 10.11 33.59 -1.24
N GLY A 342 9.09 34.14 -0.59
CA GLY A 342 7.75 34.31 -1.16
C GLY A 342 6.87 33.07 -1.11
N PHE A 343 7.26 32.02 -0.37
CA PHE A 343 6.41 30.85 -0.16
C PHE A 343 5.43 31.08 0.99
N ASP A 344 4.17 30.72 0.80
CA ASP A 344 3.21 30.67 1.89
C ASP A 344 3.49 29.47 2.80
N VAL A 345 4.08 29.76 3.95
CA VAL A 345 4.31 28.78 5.01
C VAL A 345 3.06 28.58 5.87
N GLY A 346 2.05 29.45 5.75
CA GLY A 346 0.77 29.43 6.47
C GLY A 346 0.87 29.45 8.00
N SER A 347 -0.29 29.55 8.64
CA SER A 347 -0.53 29.13 10.03
C SER A 347 -1.16 27.73 10.11
N SER A 348 -1.82 27.26 9.04
CA SER A 348 -2.32 25.88 8.86
C SER A 348 -2.53 25.56 7.35
N GLY A 349 -2.65 24.26 7.01
CA GLY A 349 -2.46 23.70 5.67
C GLY A 349 -3.44 24.12 4.55
N TYR A 350 -2.89 24.61 3.45
CA TYR A 350 -3.46 24.80 2.10
C TYR A 350 -2.29 24.87 1.09
N ASN A 351 -2.49 24.80 -0.23
CA ASN A 351 -1.39 24.98 -1.18
C ASN A 351 -1.57 26.34 -1.87
N SER A 352 -0.66 27.29 -1.66
CA SER A 352 -0.57 28.45 -2.55
C SER A 352 0.54 28.17 -3.56
N SER A 353 0.18 27.57 -4.69
CA SER A 353 1.03 27.71 -5.86
C SER A 353 0.67 29.02 -6.54
N ARG A 354 1.45 30.08 -6.29
CA ARG A 354 2.20 30.81 -7.32
C ARG A 354 3.00 31.96 -6.74
N PHE A 355 4.30 31.93 -7.06
CA PHE A 355 5.18 33.07 -7.06
C PHE A 355 4.63 34.17 -7.97
N HIS A 356 4.57 35.39 -7.44
CA HIS A 356 4.75 36.59 -8.24
C HIS A 356 6.24 36.73 -8.57
N HIS A 357 6.66 36.28 -9.76
CA HIS A 357 7.36 37.11 -10.75
C HIS A 357 7.65 36.29 -12.03
N GLU A 358 6.89 36.64 -13.08
CA GLU A 358 7.24 36.79 -14.50
C GLU A 358 8.60 36.19 -14.92
N VAL A 359 8.70 35.26 -15.89
CA VAL A 359 8.30 35.35 -17.31
C VAL A 359 8.29 33.95 -17.94
N GLY A 360 7.25 33.59 -18.72
CA GLY A 360 7.32 32.50 -19.70
C GLY A 360 6.03 31.69 -19.96
N ASP A 361 5.07 32.29 -20.69
CA ASP A 361 4.01 31.69 -21.52
C ASP A 361 3.13 30.49 -21.07
N ASN A 362 1.84 30.82 -20.82
CA ASN A 362 0.62 30.16 -21.30
C ASN A 362 0.41 28.63 -21.09
N GLU A 363 0.15 28.21 -19.86
CA GLU A 363 -0.69 27.00 -19.66
C GLU A 363 -2.01 27.34 -18.95
N GLU A 364 -3.07 27.24 -19.74
CA GLU A 364 -4.46 27.40 -19.33
C GLU A 364 -4.85 26.32 -18.31
N SER A 365 -5.46 26.69 -17.19
CA SER A 365 -5.94 25.71 -16.18
C SER A 365 -6.94 24.72 -16.78
N GLU A 366 -6.98 23.48 -16.30
CA GLU A 366 -7.95 22.48 -16.78
C GLU A 366 -9.41 22.97 -16.73
N ALA A 367 -9.81 23.66 -15.67
CA ALA A 367 -11.15 24.26 -15.60
C ALA A 367 -11.38 25.38 -16.64
N ALA A 368 -10.34 26.09 -17.08
CA ALA A 368 -10.42 27.02 -18.21
C ALA A 368 -10.50 26.28 -19.56
N LYS A 369 -9.75 25.18 -19.73
CA LYS A 369 -9.87 24.30 -20.91
C LYS A 369 -11.27 23.67 -21.00
N ILE A 370 -11.83 23.26 -19.87
CA ILE A 370 -13.21 22.74 -19.77
C ILE A 370 -14.22 23.81 -20.13
N LYS A 371 -14.12 25.00 -19.52
CA LYS A 371 -14.98 26.16 -19.82
C LYS A 371 -15.00 26.47 -21.32
N ARG A 372 -13.81 26.60 -21.92
CA ARG A 372 -13.64 26.85 -23.36
C ARG A 372 -14.23 25.72 -24.20
N GLY A 373 -14.02 24.46 -23.79
CA GLY A 373 -14.55 23.27 -24.46
C GLY A 373 -16.08 23.21 -24.45
N ILE A 374 -16.71 23.65 -23.36
CA ILE A 374 -18.17 23.75 -23.27
C ILE A 374 -18.68 24.90 -24.14
N GLU A 375 -18.02 26.07 -24.09
CA GLU A 375 -18.41 27.26 -24.86
C GLU A 375 -18.31 27.06 -26.37
N ASN A 376 -17.30 26.32 -26.84
CA ASN A 376 -17.11 26.02 -28.26
C ASN A 376 -17.76 24.69 -28.71
N GLY A 377 -18.45 23.98 -27.81
CA GLY A 377 -19.16 22.74 -28.10
C GLY A 377 -18.27 21.49 -28.30
N THR A 378 -16.98 21.56 -27.99
CA THR A 378 -16.05 20.41 -28.08
C THR A 378 -16.07 19.51 -26.85
N ARG A 379 -16.75 19.92 -25.77
CA ARG A 379 -16.88 19.16 -24.53
C ARG A 379 -18.32 19.16 -24.02
N GLU A 380 -18.74 18.02 -23.49
CA GLU A 380 -20.09 17.83 -22.98
C GLU A 380 -20.36 18.61 -21.69
N ARG A 381 -21.63 18.98 -21.50
CA ARG A 381 -22.17 19.66 -20.31
C ARG A 381 -22.50 18.64 -19.21
N SER A 382 -21.56 17.78 -18.86
CA SER A 382 -21.73 16.84 -17.74
C SER A 382 -21.67 17.59 -16.41
N TYR A 383 -22.31 17.01 -15.39
CA TYR A 383 -22.34 17.57 -14.04
C TYR A 383 -20.94 17.90 -13.50
N ASP A 384 -19.98 16.98 -13.64
CA ASP A 384 -18.61 17.15 -13.15
C ASP A 384 -17.87 18.28 -13.89
N ASN A 385 -18.08 18.41 -15.21
CA ASN A 385 -17.47 19.48 -15.99
C ASN A 385 -18.06 20.85 -15.59
N LEU A 386 -19.38 20.94 -15.42
CA LEU A 386 -20.08 22.16 -14.99
C LEU A 386 -19.64 22.58 -13.58
N LEU A 387 -19.62 21.65 -12.62
CA LEU A 387 -19.18 21.90 -11.26
C LEU A 387 -17.73 22.43 -11.22
N THR A 388 -16.85 21.85 -12.04
CA THR A 388 -15.45 22.25 -12.12
C THR A 388 -15.28 23.70 -12.60
N VAL A 389 -16.06 24.11 -13.61
CA VAL A 389 -16.01 25.49 -14.12
C VAL A 389 -16.64 26.46 -13.12
N VAL A 390 -17.81 26.12 -12.58
CA VAL A 390 -18.53 26.92 -11.59
C VAL A 390 -17.68 27.17 -10.35
N CYS A 391 -17.07 26.14 -9.76
CA CYS A 391 -16.20 26.28 -8.60
C CYS A 391 -15.00 27.20 -8.90
N ARG A 392 -14.45 27.14 -10.12
CA ARG A 392 -13.39 28.07 -10.54
C ARG A 392 -13.90 29.51 -10.66
N LEU A 393 -15.07 29.72 -11.28
CA LEU A 393 -15.65 31.06 -11.46
C LEU A 393 -16.03 31.68 -10.11
N LEU A 394 -16.65 30.92 -9.21
CA LEU A 394 -16.94 31.36 -7.85
C LEU A 394 -15.64 31.78 -7.12
N ARG A 395 -14.57 30.99 -7.27
CA ARG A 395 -13.30 31.27 -6.61
C ARG A 395 -12.60 32.52 -7.12
N ILE A 396 -12.57 32.73 -8.44
CA ILE A 396 -11.77 33.78 -9.07
C ILE A 396 -12.58 35.06 -9.28
N ASP A 397 -13.81 34.93 -9.79
CA ASP A 397 -14.62 36.03 -10.33
C ASP A 397 -15.94 36.25 -9.56
N GLY A 398 -16.22 35.43 -8.55
CA GLY A 398 -17.36 35.57 -7.66
C GLY A 398 -18.69 35.04 -8.21
N TRP A 399 -19.76 35.31 -7.46
CA TRP A 399 -21.11 34.77 -7.71
C TRP A 399 -21.63 35.13 -9.10
N ASP A 400 -21.59 36.41 -9.45
CA ASP A 400 -22.23 36.92 -10.67
C ASP A 400 -21.61 36.32 -11.93
N SER A 401 -20.29 36.11 -11.92
CA SER A 401 -19.56 35.48 -13.02
C SER A 401 -19.95 34.01 -13.22
N ALA A 402 -20.11 33.25 -12.13
CA ALA A 402 -20.58 31.87 -12.20
C ALA A 402 -22.04 31.77 -12.65
N TYR A 403 -22.91 32.62 -12.10
CA TYR A 403 -24.34 32.65 -12.40
C TYR A 403 -24.62 33.05 -13.85
N ASN A 404 -23.96 34.11 -14.34
CA ASN A 404 -24.09 34.56 -15.71
C ASN A 404 -23.54 33.54 -16.70
N TRP A 405 -22.42 32.88 -16.38
CA TRP A 405 -21.88 31.83 -17.23
C TRP A 405 -22.84 30.65 -17.38
N CYS A 406 -23.45 30.17 -16.29
CA CYS A 406 -24.49 29.14 -16.35
C CYS A 406 -25.66 29.59 -17.23
N ARG A 407 -26.14 30.82 -17.06
CA ARG A 407 -27.20 31.39 -17.90
C ARG A 407 -26.84 31.38 -19.38
N ASP A 408 -25.62 31.79 -19.72
CA ASP A 408 -25.20 31.89 -21.11
C ASP A 408 -25.04 30.50 -21.76
N ILE A 409 -24.59 29.49 -21.00
CA ILE A 409 -24.46 28.11 -21.49
C ILE A 409 -25.80 27.40 -21.65
N PHE A 410 -26.70 27.55 -20.67
CA PHE A 410 -28.02 26.88 -20.70
C PHE A 410 -29.04 27.63 -21.56
N GLY A 411 -28.88 28.94 -21.75
CA GLY A 411 -29.71 29.74 -22.67
C GLY A 411 -31.21 29.57 -22.37
N PRO A 412 -32.04 29.10 -23.32
CA PRO A 412 -33.46 28.86 -23.10
C PRO A 412 -33.78 27.84 -22.00
N ASP A 413 -32.87 26.91 -21.73
CA ASP A 413 -33.02 25.85 -20.73
C ASP A 413 -32.50 26.28 -19.34
N PHE A 414 -32.13 27.55 -19.18
CA PHE A 414 -31.63 28.08 -17.91
C PHE A 414 -32.76 28.18 -16.87
N ASP A 415 -32.62 27.39 -15.79
CA ASP A 415 -33.46 27.50 -14.60
C ASP A 415 -32.73 28.33 -13.51
N PRO A 416 -33.25 29.54 -13.19
CA PRO A 416 -32.61 30.43 -12.23
C PRO A 416 -32.73 29.97 -10.77
N GLU A 417 -33.78 29.20 -10.42
CA GLU A 417 -33.97 28.63 -9.10
C GLU A 417 -33.03 27.44 -8.87
N GLU A 418 -32.98 26.51 -9.81
CA GLU A 418 -32.08 25.35 -9.73
C GLU A 418 -30.61 25.78 -9.75
N THR A 419 -30.24 26.73 -10.61
CA THR A 419 -28.88 27.27 -10.66
C THR A 419 -28.51 27.97 -9.36
N TYR A 420 -29.42 28.74 -8.75
CA TYR A 420 -29.14 29.43 -7.50
C TYR A 420 -28.79 28.43 -6.38
N GLU A 421 -29.60 27.40 -6.18
CA GLU A 421 -29.32 26.36 -5.17
C GLU A 421 -28.02 25.61 -5.48
N TYR A 422 -27.75 25.35 -6.78
CA TYR A 422 -26.54 24.69 -7.23
C TYR A 422 -25.27 25.49 -6.93
N LEU A 423 -25.30 26.82 -7.06
CA LEU A 423 -24.16 27.70 -6.74
C LEU A 423 -24.04 27.96 -5.25
N LYS A 424 -25.18 28.08 -4.55
CA LYS A 424 -25.24 28.36 -3.12
C LYS A 424 -24.63 27.24 -2.29
N GLY A 425 -24.91 25.99 -2.64
CA GLY A 425 -24.37 24.82 -1.94
C GLY A 425 -22.85 24.88 -1.78
N PRO A 426 -22.06 24.95 -2.88
CA PRO A 426 -20.62 25.13 -2.81
C PRO A 426 -20.21 26.43 -2.10
N ALA A 427 -20.82 27.57 -2.44
CA ALA A 427 -20.42 28.87 -1.89
C ALA A 427 -20.58 28.95 -0.36
N GLU A 428 -21.59 28.29 0.22
CA GLU A 428 -21.81 28.25 1.67
C GLU A 428 -21.09 27.08 2.36
N ALA A 429 -20.90 25.94 1.68
CA ALA A 429 -20.31 24.75 2.28
C ALA A 429 -18.78 24.82 2.42
N TYR A 430 -18.10 25.62 1.60
CA TYR A 430 -16.64 25.69 1.59
C TYR A 430 -16.13 27.09 1.96
N SER A 431 -15.24 27.15 2.95
CA SER A 431 -14.59 28.39 3.39
C SER A 431 -13.80 29.09 2.29
N ASP A 432 -13.38 28.36 1.24
CA ASP A 432 -12.67 28.88 0.08
C ASP A 432 -13.50 29.89 -0.74
N TYR A 433 -14.80 30.01 -0.45
CA TYR A 433 -15.71 30.98 -1.04
C TYR A 433 -16.20 32.03 -0.04
N SER A 434 -15.54 32.20 1.12
CA SER A 434 -15.97 33.19 2.13
C SER A 434 -15.96 34.64 1.62
N HIS A 435 -15.24 34.90 0.52
CA HIS A 435 -15.22 36.20 -0.17
C HIS A 435 -16.34 36.36 -1.21
N VAL A 436 -17.07 35.28 -1.53
CA VAL A 436 -18.17 35.30 -2.49
C VAL A 436 -19.39 35.91 -1.82
N ASP A 437 -19.86 37.05 -2.34
CA ASP A 437 -21.09 37.68 -1.90
C ASP A 437 -22.32 36.94 -2.46
N VAL A 438 -22.76 35.91 -1.74
CA VAL A 438 -23.94 35.10 -2.09
C VAL A 438 -25.21 35.95 -1.96
N PRO A 439 -26.03 36.09 -3.02
CA PRO A 439 -27.29 36.83 -2.95
C PRO A 439 -28.24 36.24 -1.91
N ALA A 440 -28.98 37.09 -1.21
CA ALA A 440 -29.88 36.63 -0.14
C ALA A 440 -31.10 35.84 -0.65
N SER A 441 -31.43 35.96 -1.94
CA SER A 441 -32.54 35.27 -2.56
C SER A 441 -32.32 35.05 -4.06
N VAL A 442 -33.08 34.13 -4.66
CA VAL A 442 -33.11 33.91 -6.11
C VAL A 442 -33.47 35.21 -6.85
N GLU A 443 -34.38 36.02 -6.31
CA GLU A 443 -34.76 37.31 -6.90
C GLU A 443 -33.62 38.34 -6.86
N ASP A 444 -32.76 38.31 -5.84
CA ASP A 444 -31.56 39.14 -5.80
C ASP A 444 -30.51 38.65 -6.80
N ALA A 445 -30.34 37.33 -6.96
CA ALA A 445 -29.47 36.75 -7.99
C ALA A 445 -29.93 37.12 -9.41
N LYS A 446 -31.24 37.03 -9.70
CA LYS A 446 -31.84 37.44 -10.97
C LYS A 446 -31.62 38.92 -11.28
N ARG A 447 -31.64 39.79 -10.27
CA ARG A 447 -31.38 41.24 -10.45
C ARG A 447 -29.91 41.53 -10.72
N ARG A 448 -28.99 40.87 -10.01
CA ARG A 448 -27.54 41.03 -10.18
C ARG A 448 -27.05 40.55 -11.55
N GLY A 449 -27.66 39.48 -12.08
CA GLY A 449 -27.32 38.98 -13.41
C GLY A 449 -27.70 39.91 -14.58
N LYS A 450 -28.48 40.98 -14.38
CA LYS A 450 -28.94 41.87 -15.46
C LYS A 450 -27.99 43.04 -15.80
N SER A 451 -26.80 43.13 -15.19
CA SER A 451 -25.83 44.20 -15.46
C SER A 451 -24.96 43.94 -16.68
#